data_AF-A0A553N7V4-F1
#
_entry.id   AF-A0A553N7V4-F1
#
_cell.length_a   1.000
_cell.length_b   1.000
_cell.length_c   1.000
_cell.angle_alpha   90.00
_cell.angle_beta   90.00
_cell.angle_gamma   90.00
#
_symmetry.space_group_name_H-M   'P 1'
#
loop_
_entity.id
_entity.type
_entity.pdbx_description
1 polymer ?
#
loop_
_entity_poly.entity_id
_entity_poly.type
_entity_poly.pdbx_seq_one_letter_code
_entity_poly.pdbx_strand_id
1 'polypeptide(L)'
;MNIFCHLLKEPKANTLLKIVAGRECVKLCKNYHQHDALIEALDVSYSIGLQEIRNNWRIIRTEAEVAFSLGVFDDEQENLVQEGLWQQLVLFENGQKVMGGCSKAPKTCQIVGSFPELLSTRRGQIKFSLLQPGTWIHPHTGPTNCRLRAHLGLMVPPVTSGEVILRIGEDRVNWQEGEFLIIDDSFEHEVYNNSTEARLILLIDFWHPGLSEEDKFSLEWDQADPNPPWSEEDDSLISIAGLASKIKTIIPYIKSPFFI
;
A
#
# COMPACT_ATOMS: atom_id res chain seq x y z
N MET A 1 -23.22 -20.79 -20.90
CA MET A 1 -23.24 -19.62 -20.00
C MET A 1 -22.92 -20.13 -18.60
N ASN A 2 -21.63 -20.32 -18.34
CA ASN A 2 -21.02 -20.81 -17.11
C ASN A 2 -19.53 -20.77 -17.40
N ILE A 3 -18.77 -19.83 -16.82
CA ILE A 3 -17.32 -19.83 -16.94
C ILE A 3 -16.74 -19.75 -15.54
N PHE A 4 -16.04 -20.83 -15.22
CA PHE A 4 -15.53 -21.30 -13.95
C PHE A 4 -14.64 -20.29 -13.18
N CYS A 5 -14.72 -20.37 -11.85
CA CYS A 5 -13.62 -20.06 -10.93
C CYS A 5 -12.40 -20.92 -11.25
N HIS A 6 -11.27 -20.28 -11.49
CA HIS A 6 -9.97 -20.92 -11.45
C HIS A 6 -9.07 -20.15 -10.51
N LEU A 7 -8.85 -20.80 -9.36
CA LEU A 7 -7.69 -20.78 -8.48
C LEU A 7 -6.54 -19.87 -8.93
N LEU A 8 -6.21 -18.92 -8.07
CA LEU A 8 -4.81 -18.56 -7.85
C LEU A 8 -4.06 -19.86 -7.60
N LYS A 9 -3.04 -20.14 -8.42
CA LYS A 9 -2.18 -21.32 -8.26
C LYS A 9 -1.74 -21.41 -6.80
N GLU A 10 -1.85 -22.61 -6.22
CA GLU A 10 -1.14 -22.98 -4.99
C GLU A 10 0.25 -22.31 -5.03
N PRO A 11 0.65 -21.55 -4.00
CA PRO A 11 1.98 -20.97 -3.97
C PRO A 11 2.98 -22.10 -4.22
N LYS A 12 3.94 -21.90 -5.13
CA LYS A 12 5.14 -22.75 -5.13
C LYS A 12 5.64 -22.71 -3.68
N ALA A 13 6.12 -23.82 -3.14
CA ALA A 13 6.40 -24.01 -1.71
C ALA A 13 7.32 -22.96 -1.01
N ASN A 14 7.80 -21.94 -1.75
CA ASN A 14 8.61 -20.81 -1.30
C ASN A 14 8.00 -19.41 -1.57
N THR A 15 6.74 -19.28 -2.00
CA THR A 15 6.15 -17.94 -2.27
C THR A 15 5.55 -17.35 -0.98
N LEU A 16 6.22 -16.32 -0.46
CA LEU A 16 5.96 -15.65 0.84
C LEU A 16 4.67 -14.80 0.92
N LEU A 17 3.84 -14.77 -0.13
CA LEU A 17 2.73 -13.82 -0.27
C LEU A 17 1.46 -14.51 -0.80
N LYS A 18 0.33 -14.30 -0.13
CA LYS A 18 -1.00 -14.65 -0.66
C LYS A 18 -1.62 -13.40 -1.28
N ILE A 19 -1.69 -13.34 -2.60
CA ILE A 19 -2.39 -12.28 -3.34
C ILE A 19 -3.81 -12.73 -3.59
N VAL A 20 -4.80 -11.91 -3.29
CA VAL A 20 -6.21 -12.18 -3.60
C VAL A 20 -6.76 -11.02 -4.41
N ALA A 21 -7.26 -11.30 -5.61
CA ALA A 21 -7.87 -10.31 -6.49
C ALA A 21 -9.20 -10.86 -7.01
N GLY A 22 -10.25 -10.03 -7.02
CA GLY A 22 -11.52 -10.37 -7.65
C GLY A 22 -11.43 -10.34 -9.18
N ARG A 23 -12.53 -10.65 -9.87
CA ARG A 23 -12.67 -10.43 -11.32
C ARG A 23 -13.53 -9.20 -11.57
N GLU A 24 -12.93 -8.22 -12.25
CA GLU A 24 -13.33 -6.82 -12.52
C GLU A 24 -13.55 -5.82 -11.36
N CYS A 25 -12.76 -4.73 -11.38
CA CYS A 25 -13.20 -3.35 -11.08
C CYS A 25 -12.25 -2.35 -11.78
N VAL A 26 -12.71 -1.70 -12.86
CA VAL A 26 -11.91 -0.77 -13.69
C VAL A 26 -12.42 0.65 -13.45
N LYS A 27 -11.61 1.56 -12.90
CA LYS A 27 -11.97 2.99 -12.88
C LYS A 27 -10.87 4.03 -13.16
N LEU A 28 -9.56 3.76 -13.06
CA LEU A 28 -8.56 4.83 -13.26
C LEU A 28 -7.33 4.46 -14.09
N CYS A 29 -6.81 3.24 -13.99
CA CYS A 29 -5.64 2.83 -14.75
C CYS A 29 -6.01 2.35 -16.17
N LYS A 30 -5.63 3.12 -17.22
CA LYS A 30 -6.07 2.95 -18.62
C LYS A 30 -5.63 1.65 -19.32
N ASN A 31 -4.72 0.86 -18.75
CA ASN A 31 -4.11 -0.30 -19.42
C ASN A 31 -4.03 -1.56 -18.52
N TYR A 32 -5.14 -1.96 -17.89
CA TYR A 32 -5.19 -3.19 -17.09
C TYR A 32 -5.48 -4.42 -17.95
N HIS A 33 -4.43 -5.12 -18.41
CA HIS A 33 -4.56 -6.40 -19.11
C HIS A 33 -3.51 -7.39 -18.60
N GLN A 34 -3.97 -8.37 -17.79
CA GLN A 34 -3.31 -9.62 -17.37
C GLN A 34 -2.87 -9.71 -15.90
N HIS A 35 -3.54 -10.61 -15.17
CA HIS A 35 -3.25 -10.99 -13.78
C HIS A 35 -2.03 -11.91 -13.62
N ASP A 36 -1.62 -12.63 -14.67
CA ASP A 36 -0.54 -13.63 -14.59
C ASP A 36 0.85 -13.03 -14.29
N ALA A 37 1.02 -11.72 -14.51
CA ALA A 37 2.27 -11.00 -14.25
C ALA A 37 2.42 -10.50 -12.79
N LEU A 38 1.37 -10.56 -11.95
CA LEU A 38 1.40 -9.97 -10.60
C LEU A 38 2.34 -10.69 -9.61
N ILE A 39 2.49 -12.01 -9.75
CA ILE A 39 3.40 -12.80 -8.89
C ILE A 39 4.86 -12.61 -9.31
N GLU A 40 5.16 -12.49 -10.60
CA GLU A 40 6.51 -12.20 -11.12
C GLU A 40 6.88 -10.70 -11.06
N ALA A 41 5.91 -9.78 -10.97
CA ALA A 41 6.19 -8.33 -10.87
C ALA A 41 6.33 -7.84 -9.41
N LEU A 42 5.76 -8.53 -8.42
CA LEU A 42 6.15 -8.35 -7.01
C LEU A 42 7.59 -8.81 -6.73
N ASP A 43 8.19 -9.56 -7.66
CA ASP A 43 9.31 -10.46 -7.43
C ASP A 43 10.65 -9.79 -7.10
N VAL A 44 10.85 -8.47 -7.30
CA VAL A 44 12.14 -7.84 -6.95
C VAL A 44 12.06 -6.55 -6.13
N SER A 45 11.25 -5.56 -6.50
CA SER A 45 11.31 -4.24 -5.84
C SER A 45 10.64 -4.23 -4.47
N TYR A 46 9.41 -4.76 -4.37
CA TYR A 46 8.64 -4.73 -3.12
C TYR A 46 8.91 -5.95 -2.23
N SER A 47 9.35 -7.08 -2.80
CA SER A 47 9.57 -8.33 -2.09
C SER A 47 10.59 -8.20 -0.96
N ILE A 48 11.68 -7.45 -1.16
CA ILE A 48 12.71 -7.22 -0.14
C ILE A 48 12.13 -6.46 1.05
N GLY A 49 11.45 -5.33 0.81
CA GLY A 49 10.85 -4.52 1.86
C GLY A 49 9.77 -5.26 2.63
N LEU A 50 8.84 -5.93 1.93
CA LEU A 50 7.81 -6.74 2.56
C LEU A 50 8.41 -7.93 3.33
N GLN A 51 9.45 -8.58 2.82
CA GLN A 51 10.11 -9.67 3.53
C GLN A 51 10.82 -9.17 4.79
N GLU A 52 11.48 -8.03 4.76
CA GLU A 52 12.13 -7.46 5.95
C GLU A 52 11.11 -7.07 7.00
N ILE A 53 10.01 -6.41 6.60
CA ILE A 53 8.89 -6.09 7.48
C ILE A 53 8.30 -7.37 8.10
N ARG A 54 8.12 -8.41 7.28
CA ARG A 54 7.66 -9.73 7.73
C ARG A 54 8.62 -10.34 8.74
N ASN A 55 9.93 -10.35 8.48
CA ASN A 55 10.92 -10.91 9.40
C ASN A 55 10.91 -10.22 10.78
N ASN A 56 10.52 -8.95 10.81
CA ASN A 56 10.43 -8.14 12.02
C ASN A 56 9.01 -8.03 12.60
N TRP A 57 8.04 -8.85 12.15
CA TRP A 57 6.62 -8.73 12.53
C TRP A 57 6.37 -8.72 14.04
N ARG A 58 7.19 -9.42 14.84
CA ARG A 58 7.05 -9.45 16.30
C ARG A 58 7.40 -8.11 16.95
N ILE A 59 8.40 -7.40 16.44
CA ILE A 59 8.77 -6.05 16.91
C ILE A 59 7.63 -5.09 16.60
N ILE A 60 7.11 -5.19 15.37
CA ILE A 60 5.99 -4.37 14.89
C ILE A 60 4.75 -4.61 15.75
N ARG A 61 4.42 -5.88 16.02
CA ARG A 61 3.32 -6.26 16.90
C ARG A 61 3.48 -5.66 18.29
N THR A 62 4.66 -5.78 18.91
CA THR A 62 4.88 -5.21 20.25
C THR A 62 4.64 -3.70 20.28
N GLU A 63 5.11 -2.94 19.29
CA GLU A 63 4.83 -1.50 19.24
C GLU A 63 3.34 -1.20 19.03
N ALA A 64 2.65 -1.97 18.18
CA ALA A 64 1.23 -1.81 17.92
C ALA A 64 0.38 -2.13 19.17
N GLU A 65 0.72 -3.18 19.92
CA GLU A 65 0.07 -3.56 21.18
C GLU A 65 0.27 -2.49 22.27
N VAL A 66 1.50 -1.97 22.41
CA VAL A 66 1.79 -0.87 23.34
C VAL A 66 0.97 0.36 22.96
N ALA A 67 0.98 0.75 21.68
CA ALA A 67 0.19 1.88 21.22
C ALA A 67 -1.32 1.67 21.47
N PHE A 68 -1.84 0.46 21.24
CA PHE A 68 -3.23 0.14 21.55
C PHE A 68 -3.53 0.26 23.04
N SER A 69 -2.66 -0.27 23.92
CA SER A 69 -2.83 -0.19 25.38
C SER A 69 -2.78 1.25 25.92
N LEU A 70 -2.11 2.16 25.21
CA LEU A 70 -2.04 3.58 25.55
C LEU A 70 -3.28 4.36 25.05
N GLY A 71 -4.19 3.74 24.31
CA GLY A 71 -5.40 4.38 23.80
C GLY A 71 -5.12 5.47 22.77
N VAL A 72 -4.04 5.36 21.99
CA VAL A 72 -3.63 6.37 20.99
C VAL A 72 -4.14 6.08 19.58
N PHE A 73 -5.01 5.10 19.41
CA PHE A 73 -5.67 4.83 18.14
C PHE A 73 -6.87 5.77 17.98
N ASP A 74 -7.01 6.36 16.80
CA ASP A 74 -8.15 7.18 16.42
C ASP A 74 -9.22 6.32 15.74
N ASP A 75 -10.48 6.73 15.83
CA ASP A 75 -11.55 6.06 15.11
C ASP A 75 -11.37 6.21 13.58
N GLU A 76 -11.71 5.17 12.82
CA GLU A 76 -11.63 5.21 11.37
C GLU A 76 -12.72 6.12 10.77
N GLN A 77 -12.35 6.96 9.81
CA GLN A 77 -13.19 8.07 9.34
C GLN A 77 -13.89 7.79 8.01
N GLU A 78 -13.68 6.61 7.41
CA GLU A 78 -14.23 6.28 6.07
C GLU A 78 -15.77 6.11 6.06
N ASN A 79 -16.46 6.21 7.20
CA ASN A 79 -17.91 5.98 7.34
C ASN A 79 -18.37 4.61 6.80
N LEU A 80 -17.49 3.60 6.85
CA LEU A 80 -17.74 2.25 6.33
C LEU A 80 -18.16 1.25 7.41
N VAL A 81 -18.07 1.64 8.68
CA VAL A 81 -18.44 0.79 9.82
C VAL A 81 -19.96 0.77 9.92
N GLN A 82 -20.54 -0.40 9.68
CA GLN A 82 -21.97 -0.64 9.86
C GLN A 82 -22.29 -0.89 11.33
N GLU A 83 -21.47 -1.70 12.00
CA GLU A 83 -21.59 -2.07 13.41
C GLU A 83 -20.20 -2.21 14.04
N GLY A 84 -20.10 -1.97 15.36
CA GLY A 84 -18.87 -2.12 16.14
C GLY A 84 -17.93 -0.91 16.06
N LEU A 85 -16.64 -1.17 16.25
CA LEU A 85 -15.59 -0.15 16.32
C LEU A 85 -14.37 -0.56 15.47
N TRP A 86 -13.95 0.34 14.59
CA TRP A 86 -12.75 0.24 13.78
C TRP A 86 -11.86 1.44 14.07
N GLN A 87 -10.61 1.17 14.44
CA GLN A 87 -9.65 2.20 14.83
C GLN A 87 -8.34 2.06 14.06
N GLN A 88 -7.58 3.14 13.98
CA GLN A 88 -6.32 3.20 13.26
C GLN A 88 -5.25 4.03 13.98
N LEU A 89 -3.99 3.75 13.65
CA LEU A 89 -2.86 4.63 13.95
C LEU A 89 -2.03 4.80 12.68
N VAL A 90 -2.09 6.00 12.08
CA VAL A 90 -1.40 6.30 10.83
C VAL A 90 0.08 6.58 11.09
N LEU A 91 0.96 5.85 10.38
CA LEU A 91 2.41 5.97 10.47
C LEU A 91 2.97 6.76 9.29
N PHE A 92 2.45 6.49 8.10
CA PHE A 92 2.75 7.23 6.87
C PHE A 92 1.48 7.50 6.09
N GLU A 93 1.40 8.66 5.46
CA GLU A 93 0.29 9.07 4.61
C GLU A 93 0.83 9.91 3.47
N ASN A 94 0.36 9.63 2.24
CA ASN A 94 0.79 10.33 1.03
C ASN A 94 2.32 10.34 0.86
N GLY A 95 2.97 9.23 1.23
CA GLY A 95 4.41 9.05 1.24
C GLY A 95 5.19 9.85 2.28
N GLN A 96 4.51 10.55 3.18
CA GLN A 96 5.11 11.34 4.25
C GLN A 96 4.95 10.66 5.60
N LYS A 97 5.96 10.84 6.46
CA LYS A 97 5.97 10.31 7.83
C LYS A 97 5.02 11.12 8.72
N VAL A 98 4.09 10.44 9.40
CA VAL A 98 3.21 11.05 10.40
C VAL A 98 3.90 11.00 11.76
N MET A 99 4.41 12.14 12.21
CA MET A 99 5.21 12.24 13.45
C MET A 99 4.45 11.73 14.69
N GLY A 100 3.14 11.97 14.76
CA GLY A 100 2.27 11.46 15.82
C GLY A 100 2.35 9.94 15.96
N GLY A 101 1.99 9.20 14.90
CA GLY A 101 2.03 7.74 14.91
C GLY A 101 3.44 7.18 15.03
N CYS A 102 4.41 7.73 14.30
CA CYS A 102 5.79 7.23 14.36
C CYS A 102 6.50 7.49 15.69
N SER A 103 6.03 8.44 16.51
CA SER A 103 6.52 8.58 17.89
C SER A 103 6.08 7.43 18.80
N LYS A 104 4.99 6.73 18.43
CA LYS A 104 4.42 5.58 19.15
C LYS A 104 4.92 4.25 18.64
N ALA A 105 5.37 4.20 17.38
CA ALA A 105 5.95 3.02 16.75
C ALA A 105 7.29 3.33 16.05
N PRO A 106 8.31 3.78 16.80
CA PRO A 106 9.57 4.27 16.23
C PRO A 106 10.34 3.20 15.45
N LYS A 107 10.38 1.95 15.91
CA LYS A 107 11.09 0.86 15.21
C LYS A 107 10.35 0.46 13.95
N THR A 108 9.02 0.38 14.00
CA THR A 108 8.18 0.11 12.84
C THR A 108 8.43 1.16 11.76
N CYS A 109 8.41 2.44 12.12
CA CYS A 109 8.68 3.51 11.16
C CYS A 109 10.13 3.53 10.65
N GLN A 110 11.10 3.07 11.44
CA GLN A 110 12.47 2.89 10.97
C GLN A 110 12.59 1.76 9.94
N ILE A 111 11.98 0.60 10.22
CA ILE A 111 11.97 -0.56 9.32
C ILE A 111 11.29 -0.18 8.01
N VAL A 112 10.05 0.30 8.07
CA VAL A 112 9.28 0.70 6.88
C VAL A 112 9.97 1.84 6.13
N GLY A 113 10.51 2.82 6.86
CA GLY A 113 11.22 3.96 6.30
C GLY A 113 12.52 3.63 5.56
N SER A 114 13.01 2.40 5.68
CA SER A 114 14.19 1.91 4.95
C SER A 114 13.86 1.46 3.52
N PHE A 115 12.57 1.46 3.15
CA PHE A 115 12.04 0.98 1.86
C PHE A 115 11.22 2.08 1.15
N PRO A 116 11.87 3.07 0.52
CA PRO A 116 11.19 4.20 -0.15
C PRO A 116 10.17 3.77 -1.21
N GLU A 117 10.36 2.62 -1.85
CA GLU A 117 9.42 2.05 -2.81
C GLU A 117 8.04 1.78 -2.19
N LEU A 118 7.96 1.37 -0.92
CA LEU A 118 6.70 1.18 -0.20
C LEU A 118 6.09 2.52 0.25
N LEU A 119 6.91 3.57 0.35
CA LEU A 119 6.47 4.93 0.69
C LEU A 119 6.08 5.76 -0.54
N SER A 120 6.45 5.32 -1.74
CA SER A 120 6.30 6.11 -2.96
C SER A 120 4.83 6.39 -3.35
N THR A 121 3.86 5.65 -2.80
CA THR A 121 2.45 5.89 -3.11
C THR A 121 1.92 7.14 -2.42
N ARG A 122 1.68 8.19 -3.21
CA ARG A 122 0.99 9.41 -2.74
C ARG A 122 -0.52 9.25 -2.57
N ARG A 123 -1.06 8.07 -2.89
CA ARG A 123 -2.48 7.71 -2.75
C ARG A 123 -2.67 6.54 -1.79
N GLY A 124 -1.76 6.40 -0.82
CA GLY A 124 -1.76 5.28 0.11
C GLY A 124 -1.38 5.69 1.53
N GLN A 125 -1.70 4.80 2.45
CA GLN A 125 -1.35 4.92 3.85
C GLN A 125 -0.56 3.69 4.31
N ILE A 126 0.25 3.89 5.33
CA ILE A 126 0.79 2.82 6.17
C ILE A 126 0.29 3.06 7.57
N LYS A 127 -0.52 2.13 8.09
CA LYS A 127 -1.22 2.30 9.36
C LYS A 127 -1.38 1.00 10.11
N PHE A 128 -1.39 1.06 11.44
CA PHE A 128 -2.01 -0.02 12.21
C PHE A 128 -3.52 0.09 12.10
N SER A 129 -4.18 -1.03 11.87
CA SER A 129 -5.64 -1.11 11.75
C SER A 129 -6.17 -2.17 12.72
N LEU A 130 -6.99 -1.70 13.66
CA LEU A 130 -7.54 -2.48 14.75
C LEU A 130 -9.05 -2.63 14.57
N LEU A 131 -9.51 -3.87 14.46
CA LEU A 131 -10.93 -4.19 14.33
C LEU A 131 -11.42 -4.86 15.62
N GLN A 132 -12.31 -4.20 16.36
CA GLN A 132 -12.86 -4.72 17.61
C GLN A 132 -13.80 -5.93 17.38
N PRO A 133 -14.08 -6.73 18.42
CA PRO A 133 -15.12 -7.77 18.40
C PRO A 133 -16.48 -7.22 17.94
N GLY A 134 -17.20 -7.98 17.12
CA GLY A 134 -18.52 -7.63 16.60
C GLY A 134 -18.52 -6.54 15.53
N THR A 135 -17.35 -6.10 15.06
CA THR A 135 -17.30 -5.06 14.03
C THR A 135 -17.56 -5.61 12.63
N TRP A 136 -18.43 -4.93 11.89
CA TRP A 136 -18.72 -5.18 10.48
C TRP A 136 -18.45 -3.92 9.65
N ILE A 137 -17.55 -4.07 8.68
CA ILE A 137 -17.30 -3.08 7.62
C ILE A 137 -18.08 -3.53 6.39
N HIS A 138 -19.04 -2.72 5.95
CA HIS A 138 -19.94 -3.09 4.86
C HIS A 138 -19.18 -3.24 3.52
N PRO A 139 -19.76 -3.94 2.51
CA PRO A 139 -19.18 -4.02 1.18
C PRO A 139 -18.84 -2.65 0.60
N HIS A 140 -17.59 -2.45 0.18
CA HIS A 140 -17.11 -1.21 -0.42
C HIS A 140 -15.95 -1.46 -1.37
N THR A 141 -15.57 -0.42 -2.12
CA THR A 141 -14.42 -0.43 -3.03
C THR A 141 -13.50 0.71 -2.67
N GLY A 142 -12.19 0.45 -2.73
CA GLY A 142 -11.17 1.49 -2.70
C GLY A 142 -11.32 2.47 -3.87
N PRO A 143 -10.76 3.68 -3.74
CA PRO A 143 -10.95 4.76 -4.70
C PRO A 143 -10.17 4.57 -6.01
N THR A 144 -9.24 3.61 -6.07
CA THR A 144 -8.34 3.43 -7.21
C THR A 144 -7.83 2.00 -7.34
N ASN A 145 -7.65 1.52 -8.57
CA ASN A 145 -6.96 0.26 -8.89
C ASN A 145 -5.46 0.44 -9.14
N CYS A 146 -4.95 1.66 -8.94
CA CYS A 146 -3.56 1.98 -9.17
C CYS A 146 -2.68 1.64 -7.93
N ARG A 147 -3.26 1.12 -6.85
CA ARG A 147 -2.53 0.64 -5.66
C ARG A 147 -2.90 -0.80 -5.34
N LEU A 148 -2.02 -1.48 -4.62
CA LEU A 148 -2.32 -2.70 -3.89
C LEU A 148 -2.17 -2.43 -2.39
N ARG A 149 -2.85 -3.26 -1.59
CA ARG A 149 -2.90 -3.15 -0.14
C ARG A 149 -2.41 -4.44 0.50
N ALA A 150 -1.29 -4.38 1.21
CA ALA A 150 -0.77 -5.48 2.00
C ALA A 150 -1.27 -5.40 3.45
N HIS A 151 -1.71 -6.53 3.98
CA HIS A 151 -2.09 -6.70 5.38
C HIS A 151 -1.14 -7.70 6.04
N LEU A 152 -0.29 -7.25 6.96
CA LEU A 152 0.48 -8.13 7.85
C LEU A 152 -0.33 -8.44 9.09
N GLY A 153 -0.63 -9.72 9.34
CA GLY A 153 -1.26 -10.15 10.59
C GLY A 153 -0.36 -9.90 11.80
N LEU A 154 -0.82 -9.10 12.77
CA LEU A 154 -0.09 -8.86 14.03
C LEU A 154 -0.75 -9.57 15.21
N MET A 155 -2.05 -9.37 15.39
CA MET A 155 -2.87 -10.07 16.37
C MET A 155 -4.09 -10.59 15.64
N VAL A 156 -4.18 -11.91 15.50
CA VAL A 156 -5.29 -12.55 14.77
C VAL A 156 -6.01 -13.48 15.72
N PRO A 157 -7.30 -13.24 16.00
CA PRO A 157 -8.09 -14.10 16.88
C PRO A 157 -8.02 -15.58 16.45
N PRO A 158 -7.77 -16.52 17.37
CA PRO A 158 -7.83 -17.93 17.05
C PRO A 158 -9.25 -18.34 16.68
N VAL A 159 -9.39 -19.35 15.83
CA VAL A 159 -10.72 -19.87 15.41
C VAL A 159 -11.62 -20.25 16.59
N THR A 160 -11.02 -20.61 17.74
CA THR A 160 -11.75 -20.93 18.98
C THR A 160 -12.48 -19.75 19.61
N SER A 161 -12.05 -18.51 19.35
CA SER A 161 -12.76 -17.29 19.81
C SER A 161 -13.73 -16.73 18.76
N GLY A 162 -13.80 -17.34 17.58
CA GLY A 162 -14.70 -16.99 16.48
C GLY A 162 -13.94 -16.68 15.18
N GLU A 163 -14.66 -16.22 14.16
CA GLU A 163 -14.07 -16.00 12.83
C GLU A 163 -13.85 -14.51 12.53
N VAL A 164 -12.71 -14.20 11.91
CA VAL A 164 -12.42 -12.88 11.33
C VAL A 164 -12.13 -13.07 9.85
N ILE A 165 -13.00 -12.53 9.00
CA ILE A 165 -13.04 -12.84 7.57
C ILE A 165 -12.97 -11.54 6.77
N LEU A 166 -12.09 -11.52 5.77
CA LEU A 166 -12.15 -10.62 4.63
C LEU A 166 -12.81 -11.37 3.47
N ARG A 167 -13.88 -10.82 2.90
CA ARG A 167 -14.32 -11.20 1.55
C ARG A 167 -13.81 -10.17 0.57
N ILE A 168 -13.33 -10.63 -0.57
CA ILE A 168 -12.96 -9.80 -1.73
C ILE A 168 -13.48 -10.50 -2.99
N GLY A 169 -14.39 -9.86 -3.71
CA GLY A 169 -15.17 -10.53 -4.75
C GLY A 169 -15.92 -11.75 -4.18
N GLU A 170 -15.66 -12.94 -4.72
CA GLU A 170 -16.25 -14.21 -4.26
C GLU A 170 -15.37 -14.94 -3.22
N ASP A 171 -14.12 -14.52 -3.06
CA ASP A 171 -13.16 -15.20 -2.19
C ASP A 171 -13.30 -14.76 -0.74
N ARG A 172 -13.16 -15.71 0.18
CA ARG A 172 -13.10 -15.46 1.62
C ARG A 172 -11.76 -15.89 2.17
N VAL A 173 -11.10 -14.99 2.88
CA VAL A 173 -9.76 -15.22 3.41
C VAL A 173 -9.63 -14.70 4.84
N ASN A 174 -8.75 -15.37 5.58
CA ASN A 174 -8.41 -15.01 6.95
C ASN A 174 -6.95 -14.55 6.98
N TRP A 175 -6.63 -13.74 7.99
CA TRP A 175 -5.25 -13.36 8.28
C TRP A 175 -4.53 -14.48 9.04
N GLN A 176 -3.20 -14.44 9.02
CA GLN A 176 -2.35 -15.26 9.86
C GLN A 176 -1.26 -14.34 10.45
N GLU A 177 -0.94 -14.53 11.73
CA GLU A 177 0.12 -13.76 12.38
C GLU A 177 1.47 -13.97 11.68
N GLY A 178 2.16 -12.86 11.40
CA GLY A 178 3.45 -12.88 10.72
C GLY A 178 3.37 -13.17 9.22
N GLU A 179 2.17 -13.26 8.64
CA GLU A 179 1.97 -13.47 7.21
C GLU A 179 1.31 -12.27 6.55
N PHE A 180 1.68 -12.04 5.29
CA PHE A 180 1.06 -11.03 4.45
C PHE A 180 -0.10 -11.61 3.64
N LEU A 181 -1.21 -10.89 3.67
CA LEU A 181 -2.31 -10.99 2.73
C LEU A 181 -2.31 -9.72 1.86
N ILE A 182 -2.10 -9.85 0.56
CA ILE A 182 -2.12 -8.71 -0.37
C ILE A 182 -3.43 -8.76 -1.15
N ILE A 183 -4.11 -7.61 -1.20
CA ILE A 183 -5.35 -7.45 -1.94
C ILE A 183 -5.27 -6.27 -2.89
N ASP A 184 -6.05 -6.32 -3.95
CA ASP A 184 -6.43 -5.15 -4.71
C ASP A 184 -7.73 -4.61 -4.10
N ASP A 185 -7.64 -3.52 -3.34
CA ASP A 185 -8.80 -2.96 -2.63
C ASP A 185 -9.78 -2.25 -3.57
N SER A 186 -9.49 -2.09 -4.87
CA SER A 186 -10.44 -1.55 -5.84
C SER A 186 -11.62 -2.50 -6.11
N PHE A 187 -11.45 -3.77 -5.81
CA PHE A 187 -12.51 -4.76 -5.82
C PHE A 187 -13.43 -4.60 -4.63
N GLU A 188 -14.70 -4.99 -4.81
CA GLU A 188 -15.63 -4.99 -3.69
C GLU A 188 -15.12 -5.93 -2.61
N HIS A 189 -14.97 -5.40 -1.41
CA HIS A 189 -14.53 -6.14 -0.24
C HIS A 189 -15.33 -5.74 1.00
N GLU A 190 -15.42 -6.68 1.94
CA GLU A 190 -16.11 -6.52 3.21
C GLU A 190 -15.34 -7.26 4.31
N VAL A 191 -15.50 -6.82 5.55
CA VAL A 191 -14.77 -7.41 6.67
C VAL A 191 -15.68 -7.61 7.88
N TYR A 192 -15.58 -8.79 8.47
CA TYR A 192 -16.28 -9.15 9.70
C TYR A 192 -15.29 -9.58 10.77
N ASN A 193 -15.46 -9.10 11.99
CA ASN A 193 -14.87 -9.69 13.19
C ASN A 193 -15.99 -10.27 14.07
N ASN A 194 -16.34 -11.53 13.84
CA ASN A 194 -17.31 -12.27 14.67
C ASN A 194 -16.62 -13.02 15.82
N SER A 195 -15.36 -12.69 16.12
CA SER A 195 -14.65 -13.26 17.25
C SER A 195 -14.87 -12.44 18.53
N THR A 196 -14.50 -13.00 19.68
CA THR A 196 -14.51 -12.31 20.96
C THR A 196 -13.24 -11.49 21.23
N GLU A 197 -12.32 -11.43 20.27
CA GLU A 197 -11.02 -10.75 20.39
C GLU A 197 -10.81 -9.72 19.29
N ALA A 198 -9.99 -8.70 19.55
CA ALA A 198 -9.65 -7.70 18.55
C ALA A 198 -8.69 -8.27 17.51
N ARG A 199 -8.80 -7.81 16.26
CA ARG A 199 -7.85 -8.12 15.19
C ARG A 199 -7.00 -6.91 14.88
N LEU A 200 -5.68 -7.06 14.93
CA LEU A 200 -4.71 -6.00 14.67
C LEU A 200 -3.82 -6.38 13.47
N ILE A 201 -3.70 -5.48 12.51
CA ILE A 201 -2.82 -5.64 11.34
C ILE A 201 -1.97 -4.39 11.12
N LEU A 202 -0.84 -4.56 10.43
CA LEU A 202 -0.19 -3.46 9.73
C LEU A 202 -0.69 -3.47 8.28
N LEU A 203 -1.29 -2.37 7.86
CA LEU A 203 -1.75 -2.12 6.49
C LEU A 203 -0.69 -1.28 5.78
N ILE A 204 -0.30 -1.70 4.57
CA ILE A 204 0.66 -1.00 3.71
C ILE A 204 0.06 -0.89 2.32
N ASP A 205 -0.28 0.34 1.91
CA ASP A 205 -0.58 0.62 0.51
C ASP A 205 0.72 0.85 -0.27
N PHE A 206 0.81 0.32 -1.49
CA PHE A 206 1.92 0.55 -2.41
C PHE A 206 1.42 0.58 -3.86
N TRP A 207 2.18 1.19 -4.76
CA TRP A 207 1.80 1.28 -6.17
C TRP A 207 1.58 -0.10 -6.78
N HIS A 208 0.56 -0.22 -7.64
CA HIS A 208 0.34 -1.43 -8.40
C HIS A 208 1.58 -1.73 -9.26
N PRO A 209 2.19 -2.93 -9.20
CA PRO A 209 3.45 -3.24 -9.88
C PRO A 209 3.40 -3.08 -11.42
N GLY A 210 2.20 -3.18 -12.00
CA GLY A 210 1.98 -2.96 -13.44
C GLY A 210 2.01 -1.49 -13.89
N LEU A 211 2.20 -0.52 -12.98
CA LEU A 211 2.35 0.89 -13.34
C LEU A 211 3.76 1.20 -13.84
N SER A 212 3.86 1.94 -14.94
CA SER A 212 5.14 2.52 -15.38
C SER A 212 5.56 3.66 -14.44
N GLU A 213 6.85 4.02 -14.44
CA GLU A 213 7.33 5.19 -13.68
C GLU A 213 6.70 6.50 -14.18
N GLU A 214 6.37 6.59 -15.47
CA GLU A 214 5.64 7.73 -16.06
C GLU A 214 4.21 7.81 -15.50
N ASP A 215 3.50 6.68 -15.43
CA ASP A 215 2.14 6.64 -14.84
C ASP A 215 2.17 7.02 -13.35
N LYS A 216 3.14 6.49 -12.60
CA LYS A 216 3.32 6.85 -11.17
C LYS A 216 3.55 8.35 -11.04
N PHE A 217 4.47 8.90 -11.83
CA PHE A 217 4.75 10.34 -11.84
C PHE A 217 3.51 11.15 -12.17
N SER A 218 2.78 10.85 -13.25
CA SER A 218 1.55 11.57 -13.62
C SER A 218 0.49 11.51 -12.51
N LEU A 219 0.29 10.34 -11.89
CA LEU A 219 -0.69 10.17 -10.81
C LEU A 219 -0.31 10.91 -9.52
N GLU A 220 0.99 11.15 -9.30
CA GLU A 220 1.51 12.00 -8.22
C GLU A 220 1.24 13.49 -8.47
N TRP A 221 1.30 13.94 -9.73
CA TRP A 221 1.16 15.35 -10.12
C TRP A 221 -0.29 15.79 -10.37
N ASP A 222 -1.18 14.90 -10.80
CA ASP A 222 -2.62 15.19 -10.95
C ASP A 222 -3.31 15.64 -9.64
N GLN A 223 -2.64 15.49 -8.49
CA GLN A 223 -3.13 15.87 -7.16
C GLN A 223 -2.27 16.95 -6.50
N ALA A 224 -1.07 17.22 -7.02
CA ALA A 224 -0.14 18.20 -6.48
C ALA A 224 -0.02 19.35 -7.47
N ASP A 225 -0.81 20.41 -7.23
CA ASP A 225 -0.83 21.70 -7.93
C ASP A 225 -1.87 21.83 -9.07
N PRO A 226 -2.91 22.70 -8.93
CA PRO A 226 -3.77 23.08 -10.06
C PRO A 226 -3.01 23.90 -11.14
N ASN A 227 -1.76 24.29 -10.90
CA ASN A 227 -0.90 25.04 -11.81
C ASN A 227 0.52 24.45 -11.89
N PRO A 228 0.76 23.38 -12.67
CA PRO A 228 2.10 22.86 -12.85
C PRO A 228 3.04 23.93 -13.47
N PRO A 229 4.38 23.85 -13.31
CA PRO A 229 5.33 24.84 -13.85
C PRO A 229 5.27 25.06 -15.37
N TRP A 230 4.53 24.21 -16.07
CA TRP A 230 4.31 24.24 -17.52
C TRP A 230 2.87 24.70 -17.90
N SER A 231 2.03 25.11 -16.94
CA SER A 231 0.65 25.56 -17.20
C SER A 231 0.50 27.06 -17.42
N GLU A 232 1.59 27.84 -17.40
CA GLU A 232 1.58 29.12 -18.09
C GLU A 232 1.94 28.86 -19.55
N GLU A 233 0.98 29.08 -20.44
CA GLU A 233 1.18 29.24 -21.88
C GLU A 233 2.16 30.40 -22.11
N ASP A 234 3.47 30.15 -22.00
CA ASP A 234 4.47 30.99 -22.64
C ASP A 234 4.72 30.44 -24.04
N ASP A 235 3.77 30.72 -24.93
CA ASP A 235 3.83 30.51 -26.38
C ASP A 235 4.82 31.49 -27.05
N SER A 236 5.81 31.99 -26.30
CA SER A 236 6.89 32.82 -26.81
C SER A 236 8.25 32.14 -26.61
N LEU A 237 8.72 31.54 -27.70
CA LEU A 237 10.13 31.37 -28.07
C LEU A 237 10.93 30.24 -27.40
N ILE A 238 10.89 29.04 -28.01
CA ILE A 238 12.12 28.24 -28.17
C ILE A 238 12.22 27.73 -29.62
N SER A 239 12.79 28.57 -30.48
CA SER A 239 13.47 28.04 -31.67
C SER A 239 14.67 27.21 -31.22
N ILE A 240 14.94 26.12 -31.95
CA ILE A 240 16.03 25.15 -31.70
C ILE A 240 17.43 25.81 -31.61
N ALA A 241 17.57 27.08 -32.02
CA ALA A 241 18.78 27.87 -31.88
C ALA A 241 19.11 28.30 -30.42
N GLY A 242 18.13 28.35 -29.51
CA GLY A 242 18.31 28.83 -28.14
C GLY A 242 18.91 27.80 -27.16
N LEU A 243 18.78 26.50 -27.44
CA LEU A 243 19.25 25.43 -26.54
C LEU A 243 20.78 25.30 -26.53
N ALA A 244 21.45 25.68 -27.62
CA ALA A 244 22.89 25.56 -27.78
C ALA A 244 23.70 26.60 -26.97
N SER A 245 23.10 27.73 -26.56
CA SER A 245 23.80 28.76 -25.78
C SER A 245 23.71 28.53 -24.27
N LYS A 246 22.61 27.94 -23.77
CA LYS A 246 22.42 27.69 -22.32
C LYS A 246 23.17 26.46 -21.79
N ILE A 247 23.52 25.49 -22.64
CA ILE A 247 24.35 24.32 -22.24
C ILE A 247 25.81 24.73 -21.93
N LYS A 248 26.29 25.87 -22.45
CA LYS A 248 27.67 26.34 -22.21
C LYS A 248 27.89 27.02 -20.86
N THR A 249 26.84 27.30 -20.08
CA THR A 249 26.93 28.12 -18.87
C THR A 249 26.78 27.35 -17.56
N ILE A 250 26.53 26.03 -17.60
CA ILE A 250 26.37 25.17 -16.40
C ILE A 250 27.39 24.03 -16.40
N ILE A 251 28.66 24.32 -16.70
CA ILE A 251 29.79 23.49 -16.21
C ILE A 251 30.98 24.41 -15.94
N PRO A 252 31.31 24.67 -14.66
CA PRO A 252 32.68 25.03 -14.34
C PRO A 252 33.22 24.22 -13.18
N TYR A 253 33.11 22.89 -13.19
CA TYR A 253 34.00 22.02 -12.41
C TYR A 253 34.07 20.66 -13.11
N ILE A 254 35.12 20.48 -13.94
CA ILE A 254 35.90 19.25 -14.20
C ILE A 254 36.86 19.61 -15.34
N LYS A 255 38.01 20.18 -14.98
CA LYS A 255 39.29 20.03 -15.69
C LYS A 255 40.30 19.86 -14.56
N SER A 256 40.80 18.65 -14.30
CA SER A 256 41.95 18.01 -15.00
C SER A 256 43.11 17.91 -13.98
N PRO A 257 44.18 17.11 -14.16
CA PRO A 257 44.36 15.83 -14.89
C PRO A 257 44.91 14.73 -13.95
N PHE A 258 45.02 13.49 -14.41
CA PHE A 258 46.22 12.62 -14.30
C PHE A 258 45.84 11.22 -14.79
N PHE A 259 46.37 10.81 -15.94
CA PHE A 259 47.28 9.67 -16.09
C PHE A 259 47.65 9.53 -17.58
N ILE A 260 48.95 9.75 -17.86
CA ILE A 260 49.81 9.29 -18.97
C ILE A 260 49.22 9.25 -20.37
#